data_AF-A0A8C6U879-F1
#
_entry.id   AF-A0A8C6U879-F1
#
_cell.length_a   1.000
_cell.length_b   1.000
_cell.length_c   1.000
_cell.angle_alpha   90.00
_cell.angle_beta   90.00
_cell.angle_gamma   90.00
#
_symmetry.space_group_name_H-M   'P 1'
#
loop_
_entity.id
_entity.type
_entity.pdbx_description
1 polymer ?
#
loop_
_entity_poly.entity_id
_entity_poly.type
_entity_poly.pdbx_seq_one_letter_code
_entity_poly.pdbx_strand_id
1 'polypeptide(L)'
;MSVSGLKAELKFLESIFDPNHERFRIIDWKPDELSCQFNVTGEKLLIIHCNITESYPLTPPIWFVDSDDPSLAEVLERLEEVRKGSTLLLQQLKRLICDLCRLYNLPQHPDVEMLDQPLPAGPIIQERKHGPSDEVTSEEEEEEEMAEVYLDHYDMKEEEPVEGKKSEDDGIEKENLAILEKIRKNQRQDHLNVRAVSGSVQASDRLMKELREIYRSQSYKTVIFKL
;
A
#
# COMPACT_ATOMS: atom_id res chain seq x y z
N MET A 1 -0.51 -8.80 -6.13
CA MET A 1 -1.56 -7.78 -6.25
C MET A 1 -0.96 -6.46 -5.80
N SER A 2 -1.24 -5.37 -6.49
CA SER A 2 -0.62 -4.06 -6.28
C SER A 2 -1.12 -3.38 -5.00
N VAL A 3 -0.30 -2.49 -4.43
CA VAL A 3 -0.60 -1.58 -3.30
C VAL A 3 -1.95 -0.85 -3.47
N SER A 4 -2.42 -0.70 -4.71
CA SER A 4 -3.73 -0.12 -5.02
C SER A 4 -4.93 -0.92 -4.47
N GLY A 5 -4.83 -2.24 -4.34
CA GLY A 5 -5.90 -3.09 -3.80
C GLY A 5 -6.12 -2.83 -2.31
N LEU A 6 -5.04 -2.85 -1.53
CA LEU A 6 -5.10 -2.58 -0.09
C LEU A 6 -5.65 -1.18 0.22
N LYS A 7 -5.20 -0.16 -0.54
CA LYS A 7 -5.71 1.21 -0.37
C LYS A 7 -7.21 1.31 -0.67
N ALA A 8 -7.73 0.51 -1.61
CA ALA A 8 -9.16 0.44 -1.88
C ALA A 8 -9.92 -0.23 -0.71
N GLU A 9 -9.38 -1.30 -0.13
CA GLU A 9 -9.93 -1.93 1.08
C GLU A 9 -10.01 -0.94 2.25
N LEU A 10 -8.92 -0.24 2.56
CA LEU A 10 -8.87 0.71 3.68
C LEU A 10 -9.86 1.87 3.50
N LYS A 11 -9.99 2.41 2.29
CA LYS A 11 -11.00 3.42 1.97
C LYS A 11 -12.43 2.90 2.08
N PHE A 12 -12.66 1.66 1.67
CA PHE A 12 -13.97 1.03 1.78
C PHE A 12 -14.35 0.82 3.25
N LEU A 13 -13.41 0.36 4.07
CA LEU A 13 -13.58 0.24 5.51
C LEU A 13 -13.93 1.58 6.16
N GLU A 14 -13.20 2.65 5.84
CA GLU A 14 -13.48 4.01 6.34
C GLU A 14 -14.87 4.51 5.93
N SER A 15 -15.37 4.11 4.75
CA SER A 15 -16.71 4.50 4.29
C SER A 15 -17.85 3.81 5.02
N ILE A 16 -17.59 2.65 5.65
CA ILE A 16 -18.58 1.87 6.40
C ILE A 16 -18.50 2.20 7.89
N PHE A 17 -17.28 2.24 8.44
CA PHE A 17 -17.03 2.35 9.88
C PHE A 17 -16.45 3.72 10.23
N ASP A 18 -17.28 4.74 10.12
CA ASP A 18 -16.90 6.09 10.51
C ASP A 18 -16.65 6.22 12.03
N PRO A 19 -15.99 7.30 12.49
CA PRO A 19 -15.66 7.50 13.90
C PRO A 19 -16.86 7.53 14.86
N ASN A 20 -18.08 7.75 14.36
CA ASN A 20 -19.31 7.76 15.16
C ASN A 20 -20.09 6.45 15.10
N HIS A 21 -19.65 5.46 14.32
CA HIS A 21 -20.34 4.19 14.17
C HIS A 21 -20.53 3.49 15.53
N GLU A 22 -21.69 2.86 15.74
CA GLU A 22 -22.16 2.46 17.08
C GLU A 22 -21.41 1.26 17.68
N ARG A 23 -20.80 0.43 16.83
CA ARG A 23 -20.20 -0.86 17.23
C ARG A 23 -18.70 -0.94 16.96
N PHE A 24 -18.27 -0.50 15.80
CA PHE A 24 -16.89 -0.58 15.35
C PHE A 24 -16.49 0.70 14.64
N ARG A 25 -15.37 1.30 15.02
CA ARG A 25 -14.93 2.62 14.54
C ARG A 25 -13.52 2.52 14.03
N ILE A 26 -13.24 3.14 12.89
CA ILE A 26 -11.87 3.33 12.42
C ILE A 26 -11.36 4.66 12.97
N ILE A 27 -10.24 4.59 13.69
CA ILE A 27 -9.64 5.75 14.37
C ILE A 27 -8.62 6.42 13.44
N ASP A 28 -7.72 5.61 12.87
CA ASP A 28 -6.72 6.04 11.90
C ASP A 28 -6.30 4.86 11.03
N TRP A 29 -5.83 5.13 9.82
CA TRP A 29 -5.27 4.11 8.95
C TRP A 29 -4.15 4.65 8.06
N LYS A 30 -3.16 3.80 7.84
CA LYS A 30 -2.03 3.96 6.91
C LYS A 30 -1.88 2.68 6.08
N PRO A 31 -1.05 2.68 5.03
CA PRO A 31 -0.81 1.45 4.25
C PRO A 31 -0.21 0.30 5.07
N ASP A 32 0.42 0.60 6.20
CA ASP A 32 1.13 -0.33 7.08
C ASP A 32 0.45 -0.55 8.44
N GLU A 33 -0.52 0.28 8.82
CA GLU A 33 -1.25 0.14 10.08
C GLU A 33 -2.75 0.46 9.92
N LEU A 34 -3.60 -0.23 10.68
CA LEU A 34 -5.00 0.11 10.87
C LEU A 34 -5.30 0.11 12.37
N SER A 35 -5.79 1.25 12.87
CA SER A 35 -6.16 1.44 14.27
C SER A 35 -7.66 1.59 14.37
N CYS A 36 -8.29 0.74 15.17
CA CYS A 36 -9.74 0.62 15.26
C CYS A 36 -10.21 0.41 16.71
N GLN A 37 -11.47 0.71 16.95
CA GLN A 37 -12.10 0.65 18.25
C GLN A 37 -13.41 -0.14 18.17
N PHE A 38 -13.57 -1.12 19.06
CA PHE A 38 -14.80 -1.88 19.21
C PHE A 38 -15.52 -1.51 20.51
N ASN A 39 -16.81 -1.21 20.41
CA ASN A 39 -17.65 -0.82 21.53
C ASN A 39 -18.38 -2.04 22.11
N VAL A 40 -17.96 -2.49 23.30
CA VAL A 40 -18.46 -3.70 23.95
C VAL A 40 -19.74 -3.41 24.72
N THR A 41 -19.63 -2.49 25.68
CA THR A 41 -20.74 -1.86 26.40
C THR A 41 -20.40 -0.38 26.36
N GLY A 42 -21.36 0.55 26.37
CA GLY A 42 -21.09 1.99 26.15
C GLY A 42 -20.02 2.65 27.04
N GLU A 43 -19.49 1.92 28.03
CA GLU A 43 -18.39 2.28 28.92
C GLU A 43 -17.08 1.50 28.65
N LYS A 44 -17.14 0.29 28.06
CA LYS A 44 -15.99 -0.55 27.72
C LYS A 44 -15.69 -0.49 26.22
N LEU A 45 -14.54 0.09 25.90
CA LEU A 45 -14.01 0.17 24.54
C LEU A 45 -12.78 -0.73 24.43
N LEU A 46 -12.69 -1.49 23.35
CA LEU A 46 -11.50 -2.27 23.00
C LEU A 46 -10.74 -1.52 21.91
N ILE A 47 -9.45 -1.29 22.13
CA ILE A 47 -8.56 -0.74 21.11
C ILE A 47 -7.88 -1.90 20.41
N ILE A 48 -8.03 -1.93 19.08
CA ILE A 48 -7.55 -2.99 18.22
C ILE A 48 -6.61 -2.37 17.19
N HIS A 49 -5.41 -2.92 17.09
CA HIS A 49 -4.42 -2.51 16.11
C HIS A 49 -4.16 -3.63 15.12
N CYS A 50 -3.87 -3.26 13.89
CA CYS A 50 -3.55 -4.19 12.83
C CYS A 50 -2.32 -3.67 12.08
N ASN A 51 -1.26 -4.48 12.03
CA ASN A 51 -0.07 -4.18 11.24
C ASN A 51 -0.13 -4.94 9.92
N ILE A 52 0.13 -4.23 8.82
CA ILE A 52 0.04 -4.73 7.46
C ILE A 52 1.43 -4.63 6.83
N THR A 53 1.96 -5.78 6.41
CA THR A 53 3.30 -5.85 5.80
C THR A 53 3.23 -5.54 4.31
N GLU A 54 4.33 -5.07 3.71
CA GLU A 54 4.43 -4.79 2.27
C GLU A 54 4.15 -6.01 1.37
N SER A 55 4.34 -7.22 1.92
CA SER A 55 4.03 -8.49 1.25
C SER A 55 2.53 -8.82 1.22
N TYR A 56 1.65 -7.99 1.77
CA TYR A 56 0.21 -8.19 1.69
C TYR A 56 -0.26 -8.29 0.22
N PRO A 57 -1.16 -9.23 -0.14
CA PRO A 57 -1.89 -10.17 0.72
C PRO A 57 -1.20 -11.54 0.90
N LEU A 58 0.06 -11.71 0.47
CA LEU A 58 0.79 -12.98 0.62
C LEU A 58 1.09 -13.28 2.09
N THR A 59 1.39 -12.24 2.86
CA THR A 59 1.49 -12.30 4.32
C THR A 59 0.23 -11.70 4.92
N PRO A 60 -0.49 -12.42 5.80
CA PRO A 60 -1.70 -11.89 6.43
C PRO A 60 -1.37 -10.72 7.38
N PRO A 61 -2.31 -9.79 7.59
CA PRO A 61 -2.21 -8.77 8.63
C PRO A 61 -2.06 -9.40 10.02
N ILE A 62 -1.37 -8.69 10.90
CA ILE A 62 -1.17 -9.10 12.30
C ILE A 62 -2.04 -8.21 13.18
N TRP A 63 -2.97 -8.83 13.91
CA TRP A 63 -3.93 -8.16 14.77
C TRP A 63 -3.49 -8.19 16.24
N PHE A 64 -3.72 -7.10 16.95
CA PHE A 64 -3.40 -6.89 18.35
C PHE A 64 -4.58 -6.23 19.05
N VAL A 65 -4.75 -6.52 20.34
CA VAL A 65 -5.73 -5.87 21.18
C VAL A 65 -5.05 -5.36 22.45
N ASP A 66 -5.38 -4.14 22.86
CA ASP A 66 -4.89 -3.55 24.10
C ASP A 66 -5.75 -4.03 25.28
N SER A 67 -5.63 -5.33 25.61
CA SER A 67 -6.37 -5.97 26.70
C SER A 67 -5.71 -7.28 27.12
N ASP A 68 -5.70 -7.55 28.43
CA ASP A 68 -5.19 -8.80 29.02
C ASP A 68 -6.24 -9.94 29.06
N ASP A 69 -7.38 -9.81 28.37
CA ASP A 69 -8.44 -10.83 28.36
C ASP A 69 -8.03 -12.04 27.49
N PRO A 70 -7.84 -13.24 28.08
CA PRO A 70 -7.41 -14.43 27.33
C PRO A 70 -8.43 -14.86 26.27
N SER A 71 -9.71 -14.51 26.45
CA SER A 71 -10.75 -14.82 25.47
C SER A 71 -10.55 -14.04 24.16
N LEU A 72 -9.95 -12.85 24.23
CA LEU A 72 -9.61 -12.06 23.05
C LEU A 72 -8.41 -12.64 22.29
N ALA A 73 -7.43 -13.21 23.01
CA ALA A 73 -6.32 -13.91 22.37
C ALA A 73 -6.84 -15.08 21.50
N GLU A 74 -7.79 -15.86 22.01
CA GLU A 74 -8.41 -16.95 21.25
C GLU A 74 -9.17 -16.44 20.00
N VAL A 75 -9.81 -15.27 20.09
CA VAL A 75 -10.46 -14.63 18.92
C VAL A 75 -9.42 -14.28 17.86
N LEU A 76 -8.28 -13.70 18.25
CA LEU A 76 -7.22 -13.31 17.31
C LEU A 76 -6.53 -14.53 16.68
N GLU A 77 -6.29 -15.60 17.44
CA GLU A 77 -5.73 -16.85 16.91
C GLU A 77 -6.62 -17.46 15.81
N ARG A 78 -7.95 -17.39 15.94
CA ARG A 78 -8.88 -17.87 14.91
C ARG A 78 -8.86 -17.03 13.62
N LEU A 79 -8.40 -15.78 13.66
CA LEU A 79 -8.26 -14.98 12.43
C LEU A 79 -7.21 -15.56 11.49
N GLU A 80 -6.25 -16.30 12.02
CA GLU A 80 -5.25 -16.98 11.20
C GLU A 80 -5.87 -18.01 10.25
N GLU A 81 -7.10 -18.50 10.45
CA GLU A 81 -7.75 -19.41 9.51
C GLU A 81 -8.01 -18.73 8.15
N VAL A 82 -8.14 -17.40 8.15
CA VAL A 82 -8.39 -16.59 6.95
C VAL A 82 -7.05 -16.13 6.39
N ARG A 83 -6.54 -16.83 5.36
CA ARG A 83 -5.19 -16.60 4.80
C ARG A 83 -5.12 -16.28 3.31
N LYS A 84 -6.24 -16.32 2.59
CA LYS A 84 -6.24 -16.22 1.12
C LYS A 84 -7.41 -15.38 0.63
N GLY A 85 -7.10 -14.45 -0.27
CA GLY A 85 -8.09 -13.60 -0.92
C GLY A 85 -7.46 -12.32 -1.45
N SER A 86 -8.12 -11.68 -2.38
CA SER A 86 -7.77 -10.31 -2.82
C SER A 86 -8.20 -9.25 -1.82
N THR A 87 -9.15 -9.58 -0.93
CA THR A 87 -9.74 -8.70 0.09
C THR A 87 -9.55 -9.28 1.49
N LEU A 88 -8.33 -9.73 1.78
CA LEU A 88 -8.00 -10.48 2.99
C LEU A 88 -8.27 -9.66 4.27
N LEU A 89 -8.00 -8.35 4.23
CA LEU A 89 -8.23 -7.44 5.34
C LEU A 89 -9.73 -7.33 5.65
N LEU A 90 -10.58 -7.17 4.62
CA LEU A 90 -12.04 -7.12 4.81
C LEU A 90 -12.57 -8.41 5.44
N GLN A 91 -12.08 -9.57 4.95
CA GLN A 91 -12.50 -10.88 5.44
C GLN A 91 -12.09 -11.12 6.89
N GLN A 92 -10.85 -10.78 7.25
CA GLN A 92 -10.37 -10.88 8.63
C GLN A 92 -11.13 -9.94 9.55
N LEU A 93 -11.37 -8.68 9.13
CA LEU A 93 -12.11 -7.73 9.94
C LEU A 93 -13.55 -8.17 10.16
N LYS A 94 -14.22 -8.67 9.11
CA LYS A 94 -15.57 -9.24 9.23
C LYS A 94 -15.60 -10.36 10.27
N ARG A 95 -14.65 -11.30 10.19
CA ARG A 95 -14.55 -12.41 11.15
C ARG A 95 -14.28 -11.90 12.56
N LEU A 96 -13.39 -10.92 12.72
CA LEU A 96 -13.08 -10.30 14.00
C LEU A 96 -14.32 -9.68 14.64
N ILE A 97 -15.04 -8.83 13.90
CA ILE A 97 -16.27 -8.20 14.40
C ILE A 97 -17.31 -9.26 14.76
N CYS A 98 -17.50 -10.28 13.92
CA CYS A 98 -18.42 -11.39 14.20
C CYS A 98 -18.09 -12.11 15.50
N ASP A 99 -16.80 -12.44 15.71
CA ASP A 99 -16.35 -13.21 16.86
C ASP A 99 -16.37 -12.35 18.14
N LEU A 100 -16.06 -11.06 18.06
CA LEU A 100 -16.22 -10.12 19.18
C LEU A 100 -17.70 -9.95 19.58
N CYS A 101 -18.60 -9.82 18.60
CA CYS A 101 -20.04 -9.78 18.87
C CYS A 101 -20.52 -11.06 19.55
N ARG A 102 -20.04 -12.24 19.12
CA ARG A 102 -20.38 -13.52 19.77
C ARG A 102 -19.82 -13.60 21.18
N LEU A 103 -18.56 -13.21 21.38
CA LEU A 103 -17.88 -13.26 22.68
C LEU A 103 -18.61 -12.40 23.72
N TYR A 104 -19.02 -11.19 23.33
CA TYR A 104 -19.71 -10.26 24.23
C TYR A 104 -21.24 -10.34 24.16
N ASN A 105 -21.79 -11.30 23.42
CA ASN A 105 -23.23 -11.50 23.23
C ASN A 105 -23.97 -10.24 22.74
N LEU A 106 -23.40 -9.57 21.73
CA LEU A 106 -23.91 -8.34 21.12
C LEU A 106 -24.57 -8.63 19.77
N PRO A 107 -25.61 -7.88 19.38
CA PRO A 107 -26.18 -7.97 18.04
C PRO A 107 -25.15 -7.52 17.01
N GLN A 108 -25.06 -8.26 15.90
CA GLN A 108 -24.26 -7.86 14.74
C GLN A 108 -24.94 -6.70 14.02
N HIS A 109 -24.18 -5.68 13.64
CA HIS A 109 -24.68 -4.55 12.87
C HIS A 109 -24.82 -4.94 11.39
N PRO A 110 -25.87 -4.51 10.66
CA PRO A 110 -26.03 -4.83 9.23
C PRO A 110 -24.85 -4.36 8.38
N ASP A 111 -24.14 -3.31 8.80
CA ASP A 111 -22.95 -2.81 8.11
C ASP A 111 -21.81 -3.84 8.03
N VAL A 112 -21.80 -4.85 8.91
CA VAL A 112 -20.84 -5.97 8.84
C VAL A 112 -21.06 -6.81 7.58
N GLU A 113 -22.29 -6.90 7.08
CA GLU A 113 -22.63 -7.59 5.83
C GLU A 113 -22.15 -6.81 4.60
N MET A 114 -21.95 -5.48 4.72
CA MET A 114 -21.41 -4.67 3.63
C MET A 114 -19.97 -5.07 3.28
N LEU A 115 -19.24 -5.71 4.19
CA LEU A 115 -17.89 -6.22 3.94
C LEU A 115 -17.83 -7.38 2.93
N ASP A 116 -18.96 -8.03 2.65
CA ASP A 116 -19.05 -9.06 1.59
C ASP A 116 -19.22 -8.45 0.19
N GLN A 117 -19.56 -7.16 0.11
CA GLN A 117 -19.75 -6.52 -1.18
C GLN A 117 -18.40 -6.37 -1.90
N PRO A 118 -18.38 -6.51 -3.23
CA PRO A 118 -17.17 -6.24 -4.00
C PRO A 118 -16.74 -4.79 -3.75
N LEU A 119 -15.42 -4.58 -3.69
CA LEU A 119 -14.87 -3.24 -3.57
C LEU A 119 -15.48 -2.34 -4.67
N PRO A 120 -15.95 -1.14 -4.34
CA PRO A 120 -16.45 -0.22 -5.34
C PRO A 120 -15.30 0.03 -6.32
N ALA A 121 -15.53 -0.27 -7.60
CA ALA A 121 -14.61 0.10 -8.65
C ALA A 121 -14.39 1.61 -8.50
N GLY A 122 -13.16 2.02 -8.13
CA GLY A 122 -12.81 3.44 -8.04
C GLY A 122 -13.26 4.16 -9.30
N PRO A 123 -13.51 5.48 -9.25
CA PRO A 123 -14.14 6.20 -10.35
C PRO A 123 -13.52 5.76 -11.65
N ILE A 124 -14.29 5.01 -12.44
CA ILE A 124 -14.06 4.92 -13.85
C ILE A 124 -13.99 6.39 -14.22
N ILE A 125 -12.83 6.86 -14.64
CA ILE A 125 -12.79 8.05 -15.47
C ILE A 125 -13.58 7.61 -16.69
N GLN A 126 -14.91 7.71 -16.60
CA GLN A 126 -15.77 7.88 -17.73
C GLN A 126 -15.26 9.19 -18.28
N GLU A 127 -14.23 9.09 -19.13
CA GLU A 127 -14.07 10.04 -20.20
C GLU A 127 -15.49 10.26 -20.72
N ARG A 128 -15.99 11.47 -20.47
CA ARG A 128 -17.22 11.95 -21.06
C ARG A 128 -17.03 11.95 -22.57
N LYS A 129 -17.10 10.80 -23.21
CA LYS A 129 -17.53 10.72 -24.59
C LYS A 129 -19.05 10.80 -24.54
N HIS A 130 -19.51 12.04 -24.47
CA HIS A 130 -20.83 12.34 -24.99
C HIS A 130 -20.89 11.76 -26.41
N GLY A 131 -21.88 10.90 -26.65
CA GLY A 131 -22.28 10.49 -27.99
C GLY A 131 -22.73 11.70 -28.82
N PRO A 132 -23.02 11.48 -30.10
CA PRO A 132 -24.29 10.82 -30.39
C PRO A 132 -24.22 9.72 -31.45
N SER A 133 -25.21 8.83 -31.36
CA SER A 133 -25.93 8.10 -32.42
C SER A 133 -25.21 7.90 -33.76
N ASP A 134 -24.98 6.65 -34.15
CA ASP A 134 -25.80 5.98 -35.17
C ASP A 134 -25.32 4.55 -35.42
N GLU A 135 -26.28 3.75 -35.88
CA GLU A 135 -26.31 2.32 -36.17
C GLU A 135 -25.09 1.79 -36.97
N VAL A 136 -24.66 0.54 -36.71
CA VAL A 136 -24.67 -0.61 -37.65
C VAL A 136 -23.72 -1.76 -37.22
N THR A 137 -24.32 -2.96 -37.19
CA THR A 137 -23.86 -4.33 -37.45
C THR A 137 -22.46 -4.61 -38.03
N SER A 138 -21.75 -5.60 -37.46
CA SER A 138 -20.96 -6.70 -38.10
C SER A 138 -20.02 -7.35 -37.04
N GLU A 139 -20.28 -8.55 -36.51
CA GLU A 139 -19.93 -9.90 -37.03
C GLU A 139 -18.41 -10.24 -37.04
N GLU A 140 -18.12 -11.41 -36.41
CA GLU A 140 -16.99 -12.37 -36.56
C GLU A 140 -15.62 -11.99 -35.94
N GLU A 141 -15.15 -12.71 -34.90
CA GLU A 141 -14.44 -14.02 -34.88
C GLU A 141 -13.07 -14.00 -35.58
N GLU A 142 -11.98 -14.20 -34.82
CA GLU A 142 -11.05 -15.35 -34.95
C GLU A 142 -9.75 -15.16 -34.15
N GLU A 143 -9.27 -16.28 -33.65
CA GLU A 143 -8.04 -16.51 -32.88
C GLU A 143 -6.78 -16.24 -33.71
N GLU A 144 -5.67 -15.87 -33.06
CA GLU A 144 -4.35 -16.39 -33.45
C GLU A 144 -3.35 -16.25 -32.28
N GLU A 145 -3.07 -17.40 -31.67
CA GLU A 145 -1.97 -17.65 -30.76
C GLU A 145 -0.68 -17.79 -31.59
N MET A 146 0.25 -16.82 -31.56
CA MET A 146 1.57 -16.99 -32.17
C MET A 146 2.70 -16.25 -31.44
N ALA A 147 3.59 -17.08 -30.89
CA ALA A 147 5.04 -16.91 -30.84
C ALA A 147 5.64 -15.87 -29.86
N GLU A 148 6.13 -16.41 -28.74
CA GLU A 148 7.43 -16.06 -28.16
C GLU A 148 8.51 -15.78 -29.24
N VAL A 149 9.31 -14.72 -29.04
CA VAL A 149 10.79 -14.62 -29.06
C VAL A 149 11.22 -13.19 -29.50
N TYR A 150 12.28 -12.69 -28.86
CA TYR A 150 13.09 -11.47 -29.09
C TYR A 150 12.59 -10.24 -28.33
N LEU A 151 13.03 -9.97 -27.09
CA LEU A 151 14.41 -9.66 -26.69
C LEU A 151 15.17 -8.86 -27.75
N ASP A 152 15.35 -7.58 -27.42
CA ASP A 152 16.37 -6.62 -27.87
C ASP A 152 15.88 -5.46 -28.74
N HIS A 153 16.39 -4.25 -28.43
CA HIS A 153 16.21 -2.95 -29.09
C HIS A 153 15.09 -2.01 -28.61
N TYR A 154 15.14 -1.57 -27.35
CA TYR A 154 14.86 -0.16 -27.07
C TYR A 154 16.19 0.56 -26.84
N ASP A 155 16.70 1.09 -27.94
CA ASP A 155 17.79 2.06 -28.00
C ASP A 155 17.36 3.31 -27.20
N MET A 156 17.74 3.38 -25.93
CA MET A 156 17.58 4.60 -25.14
C MET A 156 18.49 5.65 -25.75
N LYS A 157 17.89 6.54 -26.55
CA LYS A 157 18.51 7.80 -26.97
C LYS A 157 19.26 8.40 -25.80
N GLU A 158 20.55 8.59 -25.99
CA GLU A 158 21.43 9.41 -25.15
C GLU A 158 20.78 10.78 -24.96
N GLU A 159 20.22 11.05 -23.78
CA GLU A 159 20.11 12.42 -23.31
C GLU A 159 21.47 12.81 -22.73
N GLU A 160 22.25 13.46 -23.59
CA GLU A 160 23.34 14.37 -23.25
C GLU A 160 22.96 15.31 -22.09
N PRO A 161 23.94 15.73 -21.27
CA PRO A 161 23.71 16.22 -19.93
C PRO A 161 23.00 17.58 -19.95
N VAL A 162 21.89 17.69 -19.20
CA VAL A 162 21.26 18.98 -18.92
C VAL A 162 22.12 19.74 -17.91
N GLU A 163 23.22 20.30 -18.41
CA GLU A 163 23.99 21.38 -17.83
C GLU A 163 23.10 22.64 -17.86
N GLY A 164 22.61 23.10 -16.70
CA GLY A 164 21.84 24.36 -16.68
C GLY A 164 20.74 24.54 -15.64
N LYS A 165 20.69 23.77 -14.55
CA LYS A 165 19.92 24.15 -13.36
C LYS A 165 20.90 24.17 -12.19
N LYS A 166 20.95 25.29 -11.43
CA LYS A 166 21.75 25.45 -10.20
C LYS A 166 21.84 24.10 -9.50
N SER A 167 23.01 23.50 -9.54
CA SER A 167 23.21 22.11 -9.16
C SER A 167 22.62 21.92 -7.77
N GLU A 168 21.65 21.02 -7.61
CA GLU A 168 21.11 20.59 -6.30
C GLU A 168 22.18 19.88 -5.44
N ASP A 169 23.44 20.05 -5.81
CA ASP A 169 24.63 19.38 -5.36
C ASP A 169 25.72 20.41 -4.98
N ASP A 170 25.43 21.70 -5.12
CA ASP A 170 26.31 22.78 -4.67
C ASP A 170 26.55 22.65 -3.16
N GLY A 171 27.83 22.47 -2.79
CA GLY A 171 28.26 22.18 -1.42
C GLY A 171 28.42 20.71 -1.05
N ILE A 172 28.36 19.75 -1.99
CA ILE A 172 28.70 18.34 -1.75
C ILE A 172 30.12 18.04 -2.24
N GLU A 173 30.91 17.31 -1.45
CA GLU A 173 32.29 16.95 -1.83
C GLU A 173 32.30 15.92 -2.98
N LYS A 174 33.31 16.00 -3.85
CA LYS A 174 33.44 15.17 -5.08
C LYS A 174 33.36 13.66 -4.82
N GLU A 175 33.82 13.19 -3.66
CA GLU A 175 33.75 11.78 -3.28
C GLU A 175 32.31 11.33 -2.95
N ASN A 176 31.56 12.15 -2.19
CA ASN A 176 30.17 11.87 -1.86
C ASN A 176 29.26 11.93 -3.10
N LEU A 177 29.60 12.81 -4.03
CA LEU A 177 29.01 12.92 -5.36
C LEU A 177 29.10 11.60 -6.15
N ALA A 178 30.29 11.00 -6.21
CA ALA A 178 30.52 9.73 -6.90
C ALA A 178 29.75 8.57 -6.24
N ILE A 179 29.56 8.61 -4.92
CA ILE A 179 28.74 7.64 -4.18
C ILE A 179 27.26 7.78 -4.57
N LEU A 180 26.72 9.00 -4.59
CA LEU A 180 25.34 9.25 -5.02
C LEU A 180 25.09 8.79 -6.47
N GLU A 181 26.06 9.02 -7.36
CA GLU A 181 25.96 8.59 -8.76
C GLU A 181 26.00 7.05 -8.89
N LYS A 182 26.84 6.38 -8.10
CA LYS A 182 26.90 4.91 -8.03
C LYS A 182 25.59 4.31 -7.50
N ILE A 183 24.99 4.91 -6.48
CA ILE A 183 23.68 4.47 -5.95
C ILE A 183 22.59 4.63 -7.01
N ARG A 184 22.56 5.78 -7.72
CA ARG A 184 21.60 6.03 -8.79
C ARG A 184 21.76 5.06 -9.95
N LYS A 185 23.01 4.72 -10.32
CA LYS A 185 23.32 3.75 -11.37
C LYS A 185 22.92 2.33 -10.97
N ASN A 186 23.18 1.93 -9.73
CA ASN A 186 22.75 0.63 -9.20
C ASN A 186 21.22 0.53 -9.17
N GLN A 187 20.51 1.55 -8.69
CA GLN A 187 19.05 1.58 -8.72
C GLN A 187 18.52 1.43 -10.15
N ARG A 188 19.06 2.18 -11.13
CA ARG A 188 18.68 2.05 -12.55
C ARG A 188 18.98 0.64 -13.09
N GLN A 189 20.09 0.04 -12.70
CA GLN A 189 20.47 -1.31 -13.12
C GLN A 189 19.55 -2.37 -12.50
N ASP A 190 19.15 -2.21 -11.23
CA ASP A 190 18.20 -3.10 -10.56
C ASP A 190 16.81 -3.02 -11.21
N HIS A 191 16.39 -1.82 -11.63
CA HIS A 191 15.17 -1.62 -12.42
C HIS A 191 15.20 -2.34 -13.79
N LEU A 192 16.38 -2.51 -14.40
CA LEU A 192 16.54 -3.14 -15.70
C LEU A 192 16.81 -4.66 -15.61
N ASN A 193 17.50 -5.11 -14.56
CA ASN A 193 17.97 -6.50 -14.43
C ASN A 193 17.02 -7.40 -13.66
N VAL A 194 16.14 -6.87 -12.81
CA VAL A 194 15.29 -7.67 -11.91
C VAL A 194 13.82 -7.29 -12.13
N ARG A 195 13.01 -8.27 -12.58
CA ARG A 195 11.54 -8.15 -12.68
C ARG A 195 10.86 -7.86 -11.32
N ALA A 196 11.61 -7.91 -10.22
CA ALA A 196 11.18 -7.54 -8.87
C ALA A 196 12.09 -6.42 -8.35
N VAL A 197 11.61 -5.18 -8.47
CA VAL A 197 12.22 -4.03 -7.79
C VAL A 197 11.76 -4.08 -6.33
N SER A 198 12.68 -4.25 -5.38
CA SER A 198 12.38 -4.26 -3.93
C SER A 198 12.13 -2.87 -3.33
N GLY A 199 11.51 -1.95 -4.07
CA GLY A 199 11.24 -0.59 -3.61
C GLY A 199 10.48 0.29 -4.61
N SER A 200 9.74 1.29 -4.12
CA SER A 200 9.07 2.26 -4.99
C SER A 200 10.04 3.36 -5.46
N VAL A 201 9.87 3.84 -6.69
CA VAL A 201 10.64 4.97 -7.24
C VAL A 201 10.58 6.18 -6.31
N GLN A 202 9.42 6.41 -5.69
CA GLN A 202 9.20 7.53 -4.77
C GLN A 202 10.00 7.38 -3.46
N ALA A 203 10.18 6.16 -2.95
CA ALA A 203 11.03 5.90 -1.79
C ALA A 203 12.52 6.09 -2.12
N SER A 204 12.95 5.63 -3.29
CA SER A 204 14.31 5.83 -3.80
C SER A 204 14.63 7.32 -4.00
N ASP A 205 13.67 8.10 -4.53
CA ASP A 205 13.84 9.55 -4.70
C ASP A 205 13.92 10.29 -3.36
N ARG A 206 13.11 9.89 -2.38
CA ARG A 206 13.15 10.44 -1.02
C ARG A 206 14.49 10.13 -0.34
N LEU A 207 14.97 8.90 -0.43
CA LEU A 207 16.29 8.48 0.07
C LEU A 207 17.40 9.32 -0.57
N MET A 208 17.37 9.49 -1.89
CA MET A 208 18.38 10.28 -2.61
C MET A 208 18.37 11.75 -2.20
N LYS A 209 17.21 12.31 -1.85
CA LYS A 209 17.10 13.67 -1.33
C LYS A 209 17.66 13.80 0.08
N GLU A 210 17.35 12.87 0.97
CA GLU A 210 17.85 12.84 2.35
C GLU A 210 19.39 12.64 2.39
N LEU A 211 19.93 11.76 1.54
CA LEU A 211 21.38 11.58 1.42
C LEU A 211 22.10 12.85 0.93
N ARG A 212 21.52 13.57 -0.04
CA ARG A 212 22.05 14.88 -0.48
C ARG A 212 22.05 15.90 0.66
N GLU A 213 20.99 15.93 1.46
CA GLU A 213 20.88 16.84 2.61
C GLU A 213 21.94 16.53 3.69
N ILE A 214 22.18 15.24 3.96
CA ILE A 214 23.22 14.78 4.88
C ILE A 214 24.61 15.18 4.37
N TYR A 215 24.93 14.92 3.11
CA TYR A 215 26.23 15.25 2.55
C TYR A 215 26.47 16.77 2.41
N ARG A 216 25.41 17.57 2.33
CA ARG A 216 25.53 19.03 2.37
C ARG A 216 25.78 19.56 3.80
N SER A 217 25.28 18.85 4.81
CA SER A 217 25.33 19.28 6.21
C SER A 217 26.75 19.48 6.74
N GLN A 218 26.96 20.59 7.46
CA GLN A 218 28.24 20.89 8.11
C GLN A 218 28.58 19.88 9.20
N SER A 219 27.59 19.22 9.79
CA SER A 219 27.80 18.18 10.81
C SER A 219 28.50 16.95 10.23
N TYR A 220 28.13 16.53 9.02
CA TYR A 220 28.78 15.41 8.33
C TYR A 220 30.24 15.75 7.99
N LYS A 221 30.46 16.92 7.40
CA LYS A 221 31.82 17.43 7.08
C LYS A 221 32.68 17.53 8.34
N THR A 222 32.15 18.10 9.43
CA THR A 222 32.90 18.27 10.68
C THR A 222 33.24 16.95 11.35
N VAL A 223 32.42 15.90 11.19
CA VAL A 223 32.71 14.55 11.72
C VAL A 223 33.81 13.87 10.91
N ILE A 224 33.85 14.06 9.58
CA ILE A 224 34.95 13.55 8.74
C ILE A 224 36.26 14.29 8.99
N PHE A 225 36.24 15.62 9.14
CA PHE A 225 37.45 16.42 9.41
C PHE A 225 37.97 16.35 10.87
N LYS A 226 37.35 15.53 11.73
CA LYS A 226 37.78 15.31 13.12
C LYS A 226 38.41 13.93 13.39
N LEU A 227 38.62 13.12 12.34
CA LEU A 227 39.48 11.94 12.33
C LEU A 227 40.82 12.27 11.69
#